data_AF-A0A939E0K0-F1
#
_entry.id   AF-A0A939E0K0-F1
#
_cell.length_a   1.000
_cell.length_b   1.000
_cell.length_c   1.000
_cell.angle_alpha   90.00
_cell.angle_beta   90.00
_cell.angle_gamma   90.00
#
_symmetry.space_group_name_H-M   'P 1'
#
loop_
_entity.id
_entity.type
_entity.pdbx_description
1 polymer ?
#
loop_
_entity_poly.entity_id
_entity_poly.type
_entity_poly.pdbx_seq_one_letter_code
_entity_poly.pdbx_strand_id
1 'polypeptide(L)'
;MIDCVAVQKALSARLDGEQTGVDDDVVDAHVSACADCRRFYDRAAALKRQLTFSSDQSTQQLVAPPDLSQAILAGLESQQRRLSSRRALASMVSRAALVAAGVLCAVWAVVLLSGTTGIVAPPGAPESGQIVPDGSGATGFSSPLMVDAAAVRLALAVGMFFAAWQPRLGAGMLLVIGPFTAFSIGFTARDVVLGFASATDVFGLLLLVSCCVLLGWAWLADANGLSAVHRFWRGATARPAP
;
A
#
# COMPACT_ATOMS: atom_id res chain seq x y z
N MET A 1 11.95 -51.06 -3.00
CA MET A 1 13.25 -51.29 -2.34
C MET A 1 13.97 -49.96 -2.38
N ILE A 2 14.12 -49.27 -1.23
CA ILE A 2 14.81 -47.98 -1.19
C ILE A 2 16.31 -48.23 -1.21
N ASP A 3 17.03 -47.41 -1.98
CA ASP A 3 18.48 -47.48 -2.07
C ASP A 3 19.17 -46.91 -0.82
N CYS A 4 20.31 -47.48 -0.45
CA CYS A 4 21.12 -47.04 0.68
C CYS A 4 21.51 -45.56 0.58
N VAL A 5 21.70 -45.04 -0.64
CA VAL A 5 22.02 -43.61 -0.88
C VAL A 5 20.88 -42.70 -0.44
N ALA A 6 19.63 -43.07 -0.71
CA ALA A 6 18.46 -42.30 -0.29
C ALA A 6 18.29 -42.30 1.23
N VAL A 7 18.56 -43.43 1.89
CA VAL A 7 18.53 -43.57 3.35
C VAL A 7 19.62 -42.73 4.00
N GLN A 8 20.85 -42.74 3.48
CA GLN A 8 21.95 -41.91 4.00
C GLN A 8 21.66 -40.41 3.89
N LYS A 9 21.05 -39.98 2.77
CA LYS A 9 20.64 -38.59 2.57
C LYS A 9 19.57 -38.17 3.58
N ALA A 10 18.55 -39.00 3.79
CA ALA A 10 17.52 -38.77 4.80
C ALA A 10 18.12 -38.70 6.22
N LEU A 11 19.08 -39.58 6.53
CA LEU A 11 19.79 -39.58 7.82
C LEU A 11 20.60 -38.30 8.06
N SER A 12 21.27 -37.78 7.02
CA SER A 12 22.00 -36.51 7.09
C SER A 12 21.04 -35.34 7.33
N ALA A 13 19.95 -35.27 6.56
CA ALA A 13 18.93 -34.23 6.74
C ALA A 13 18.34 -34.25 8.16
N ARG A 14 18.08 -35.45 8.71
CA ARG A 14 17.61 -35.63 10.10
C ARG A 14 18.62 -35.12 11.12
N LEU A 15 19.92 -35.34 10.89
CA LEU A 15 20.97 -34.83 11.77
C LEU A 15 21.07 -33.29 11.72
N ASP A 16 20.76 -32.65 10.59
CA ASP A 16 20.81 -31.19 10.46
C ASP A 16 19.48 -30.49 10.82
N GLY A 17 18.43 -31.27 11.12
CA GLY A 17 17.09 -30.75 11.43
C GLY A 17 16.31 -30.30 10.19
N GLU A 18 16.74 -30.72 9.01
CA GLU A 18 16.07 -30.47 7.74
C GLU A 18 15.03 -31.55 7.42
N GLN A 19 14.16 -31.28 6.44
CA GLN A 19 13.14 -32.25 6.02
C GLN A 19 13.77 -33.46 5.32
N THR A 20 13.46 -34.66 5.81
CA THR A 20 14.06 -35.92 5.37
C THR A 20 13.54 -36.42 4.02
N GLY A 21 12.33 -35.98 3.62
CA GLY A 21 11.70 -36.33 2.33
C GLY A 21 11.31 -37.81 2.17
N VAL A 22 11.58 -38.64 3.17
CA VAL A 22 11.26 -40.07 3.27
C VAL A 22 10.70 -40.29 4.67
N ASP A 23 9.72 -41.18 4.79
CA ASP A 23 9.12 -41.52 6.08
C ASP A 23 10.17 -42.09 7.05
N ASP A 24 10.21 -41.56 8.27
CA ASP A 24 11.18 -41.93 9.30
C ASP A 24 11.05 -43.41 9.68
N ASP A 25 9.83 -43.97 9.65
CA ASP A 25 9.59 -45.40 9.93
C ASP A 25 10.29 -46.31 8.91
N VAL A 26 10.35 -45.86 7.65
CA VAL A 26 10.97 -46.59 6.54
C VAL A 26 12.49 -46.51 6.62
N VAL A 27 13.02 -45.35 7.03
CA VAL A 27 14.45 -45.13 7.29
C VAL A 27 14.92 -46.01 8.45
N ASP A 28 14.18 -46.04 9.56
CA ASP A 28 14.52 -46.81 10.75
C ASP A 28 14.45 -48.32 10.48
N ALA A 29 13.45 -48.79 9.71
CA ALA A 29 13.37 -50.17 9.25
C ALA A 29 14.59 -50.58 8.41
N HIS A 30 15.05 -49.71 7.50
CA HIS A 30 16.23 -50.01 6.68
C HIS A 30 17.53 -50.02 7.50
N VAL A 31 17.71 -49.09 8.44
CA VAL A 31 18.89 -49.04 9.34
C VAL A 31 18.92 -50.24 10.30
N SER A 32 17.75 -50.82 10.63
CA SER A 32 17.67 -52.06 11.40
C SER A 32 18.21 -53.29 10.65
N ALA A 33 18.08 -53.32 9.32
CA ALA A 33 18.45 -54.45 8.48
C ALA A 33 19.82 -54.29 7.78
N CYS A 34 20.29 -53.06 7.57
CA CYS A 34 21.53 -52.77 6.84
C CYS A 34 22.67 -52.33 7.75
N ALA A 35 23.75 -53.11 7.80
CA ALA A 35 24.93 -52.81 8.62
C ALA A 35 25.71 -51.56 8.15
N ASP A 36 25.71 -51.28 6.84
CA ASP A 36 26.46 -50.15 6.28
C ASP A 36 25.80 -48.80 6.60
N CYS A 37 24.46 -48.73 6.51
CA CYS A 37 23.69 -47.56 6.91
C CYS A 37 23.80 -47.28 8.42
N ARG A 38 23.88 -48.32 9.25
CA ARG A 38 24.15 -48.18 10.69
C ARG A 38 25.54 -47.59 10.97
N ARG A 39 26.58 -48.12 10.32
CA ARG A 39 27.95 -47.59 10.41
C ARG A 39 28.07 -46.16 9.90
N PHE A 40 27.29 -45.80 8.88
CA PHE A 40 27.24 -44.42 8.39
C PHE A 40 26.64 -43.49 9.46
N TYR A 41 25.50 -43.87 10.06
CA TYR A 41 24.85 -43.11 11.13
C TYR A 41 25.78 -42.86 12.31
N ASP A 42 26.42 -43.92 12.81
CA ASP A 42 27.28 -43.85 13.99
C ASP A 42 28.46 -42.90 13.77
N ARG A 43 29.05 -42.93 12.55
CA ARG A 43 30.13 -42.01 12.16
C ARG A 43 29.64 -40.56 12.06
N ALA A 44 28.49 -40.33 11.42
CA ALA A 44 27.92 -39.00 11.28
C ALA A 44 27.53 -38.40 12.65
N ALA A 45 26.92 -39.20 13.53
CA ALA A 45 26.58 -38.79 14.88
C ALA A 45 27.82 -38.53 15.75
N ALA A 46 28.89 -39.33 15.59
CA ALA A 46 30.16 -39.09 16.27
C ALA A 46 30.83 -37.80 15.81
N LEU A 47 30.85 -37.53 14.50
CA LEU A 47 31.37 -36.28 13.94
C LEU A 47 30.60 -35.07 14.44
N LYS A 48 29.26 -35.13 14.43
CA LYS A 48 28.41 -34.06 14.97
C LYS A 48 28.74 -33.77 16.42
N ARG A 49 28.88 -34.81 17.27
CA ARG A 49 29.31 -34.65 18.67
C ARG A 49 30.67 -33.97 18.76
N GLN A 50 31.67 -34.38 17.98
CA GLN A 50 33.00 -33.74 17.98
C GLN A 50 32.94 -32.26 17.59
N LEU A 51 32.17 -31.90 16.57
CA LEU A 51 31.99 -30.50 16.15
C LEU A 51 31.26 -29.67 17.21
N THR A 52 30.22 -30.24 17.85
CA THR A 52 29.54 -29.61 18.97
C THR A 52 30.48 -29.44 20.17
N PHE A 53 31.30 -30.44 20.52
CA PHE A 53 32.25 -30.31 21.62
C PHE A 53 33.41 -29.35 21.31
N SER A 54 33.93 -29.28 20.08
CA SER A 54 34.99 -28.32 19.73
C SER A 54 34.48 -26.89 19.68
N SER A 55 33.25 -26.68 19.21
CA SER A 55 32.59 -25.37 19.36
C SER A 55 32.36 -25.05 20.82
N ASP A 56 31.90 -26.00 21.63
CA ASP A 56 31.71 -25.77 23.06
C ASP A 56 33.03 -25.52 23.80
N GLN A 57 34.13 -26.22 23.50
CA GLN A 57 35.44 -26.01 24.14
C GLN A 57 36.10 -24.68 23.76
N SER A 58 35.96 -24.26 22.49
CA SER A 58 36.37 -22.92 22.08
C SER A 58 35.48 -21.83 22.70
N THR A 59 34.25 -22.18 23.09
CA THR A 59 33.32 -21.31 23.83
C THR A 59 33.47 -21.42 25.35
N GLN A 60 34.03 -22.51 25.89
CA GLN A 60 34.09 -22.81 27.33
C GLN A 60 35.22 -22.03 28.01
N GLN A 61 36.19 -21.53 27.24
CA GLN A 61 37.15 -20.52 27.68
C GLN A 61 36.63 -19.08 27.50
N LEU A 62 35.42 -18.91 26.97
CA LEU A 62 34.65 -17.68 27.09
C LEU A 62 33.61 -17.89 28.20
N VAL A 63 33.67 -17.01 29.19
CA VAL A 63 32.56 -16.70 30.10
C VAL A 63 31.24 -16.80 29.32
N ALA A 64 30.22 -17.49 29.89
CA ALA A 64 28.88 -17.62 29.30
C ALA A 64 28.52 -16.31 28.58
N PRO A 65 28.31 -16.31 27.25
CA PRO A 65 28.14 -15.09 26.48
C PRO A 65 27.11 -14.21 27.19
N PRO A 66 27.42 -12.93 27.45
CA PRO A 66 26.49 -12.05 28.16
C PRO A 66 25.15 -12.10 27.43
N ASP A 67 24.06 -12.22 28.18
CA ASP A 67 22.73 -12.31 27.58
C ASP A 67 22.40 -11.00 26.84
N LEU A 68 22.61 -11.01 25.52
CA LEU A 68 22.32 -9.89 24.63
C LEU A 68 20.86 -9.89 24.17
N SER A 69 20.03 -10.86 24.58
CA SER A 69 18.65 -10.96 24.11
C SER A 69 17.86 -9.68 24.42
N GLN A 70 18.00 -9.14 25.64
CA GLN A 70 17.34 -7.90 26.04
C GLN A 70 17.88 -6.68 25.27
N ALA A 71 19.19 -6.63 25.01
CA ALA A 71 19.79 -5.54 24.23
C ALA A 71 19.37 -5.57 22.76
N ILE A 72 19.27 -6.77 22.17
CA ILE A 72 18.80 -6.98 20.79
C ILE A 72 17.30 -6.65 20.69
N LEU A 73 16.48 -7.13 21.63
CA LEU A 73 15.05 -6.82 21.68
C LEU A 73 14.81 -5.32 21.87
N ALA A 74 15.54 -4.65 22.77
CA ALA A 74 15.44 -3.20 22.96
C ALA A 74 15.85 -2.42 21.70
N GLY A 75 16.88 -2.88 20.99
CA GLY A 75 17.29 -2.33 19.70
C GLY A 75 16.17 -2.42 18.65
N LEU A 76 15.57 -3.61 18.50
CA LEU A 76 14.48 -3.87 17.56
C LEU A 76 13.21 -3.09 17.92
N GLU A 77 12.80 -3.06 19.19
CA GLU A 77 11.63 -2.31 19.66
C GLU A 77 11.78 -0.81 19.40
N SER A 78 12.97 -0.24 19.61
CA SER A 78 13.23 1.17 19.34
C SER A 78 13.14 1.50 17.84
N GLN A 79 13.66 0.61 16.98
CA GLN A 79 13.58 0.75 15.53
C GLN A 79 12.14 0.58 15.04
N GLN A 80 11.42 -0.40 15.58
CA GLN A 80 10.04 -0.69 15.25
C GLN A 80 9.09 0.43 15.73
N ARG A 81 9.32 1.00 16.92
CA ARG A 81 8.62 2.20 17.41
C ARG A 81 8.86 3.41 16.52
N ARG A 82 10.09 3.66 16.06
CA ARG A 82 10.37 4.78 15.14
C ARG A 82 9.63 4.62 13.81
N LEU A 83 9.61 3.40 13.26
CA LEU A 83 8.89 3.10 12.02
C LEU A 83 7.37 3.17 12.21
N SER A 84 6.83 2.66 13.32
CA SER A 84 5.40 2.72 13.62
C SER A 84 4.93 4.14 13.90
N SER A 85 5.68 4.93 14.66
CA SER A 85 5.37 6.35 14.91
C SER A 85 5.42 7.18 13.63
N ARG A 86 6.40 6.97 12.75
CA ARG A 86 6.44 7.64 11.44
C ARG A 86 5.23 7.28 10.57
N ARG A 87 4.81 6.01 10.58
CA ARG A 87 3.61 5.55 9.85
C ARG A 87 2.33 6.12 10.45
N ALA A 88 2.22 6.17 11.78
CA ALA A 88 1.08 6.77 12.47
C ALA A 88 0.96 8.26 12.14
N LEU A 89 2.07 9.01 12.19
CA LEU A 89 2.10 10.41 11.80
C LEU A 89 1.76 10.59 10.31
N ALA A 90 2.32 9.78 9.42
CA ALA A 90 2.01 9.83 7.98
C ALA A 90 0.51 9.58 7.71
N SER A 91 -0.12 8.65 8.45
CA SER A 91 -1.56 8.39 8.38
C SER A 91 -2.41 9.55 8.92
N MET A 92 -1.99 10.17 10.02
CA MET A 92 -2.68 11.36 10.56
C MET A 92 -2.59 12.54 9.60
N VAL A 93 -1.40 12.79 9.04
CA VAL A 93 -1.17 13.87 8.07
C VAL A 93 -1.96 13.64 6.80
N SER A 94 -2.00 12.41 6.27
CA SER A 94 -2.78 12.10 5.06
C SER A 94 -4.29 12.31 5.28
N ARG A 95 -4.82 11.92 6.45
CA ARG A 95 -6.22 12.19 6.82
C ARG A 95 -6.52 13.67 6.91
N ALA A 96 -5.67 14.44 7.60
CA ALA A 96 -5.83 15.89 7.69
C ALA A 96 -5.80 16.54 6.30
N ALA A 97 -4.89 16.10 5.43
CA ALA A 97 -4.80 16.59 4.06
C ALA A 97 -6.04 16.24 3.21
N LEU A 98 -6.58 15.03 3.33
CA LEU A 98 -7.83 14.63 2.65
C LEU A 98 -9.03 15.47 3.13
N VAL A 99 -9.15 15.70 4.43
CA VAL A 99 -10.20 16.57 4.99
C VAL A 99 -10.05 17.99 4.46
N ALA A 100 -8.84 18.55 4.46
CA ALA A 100 -8.58 19.88 3.94
C ALA A 100 -8.92 20.00 2.44
N ALA A 101 -8.52 19.01 1.63
CA ALA A 101 -8.87 18.95 0.21
C ALA A 101 -10.39 18.83 0.00
N GLY A 102 -11.07 18.01 0.81
CA GLY A 102 -12.53 17.88 0.79
C GLY A 102 -13.24 19.19 1.11
N VAL A 103 -12.78 19.93 2.14
CA VAL A 103 -13.31 21.25 2.49
C VAL A 103 -13.09 22.24 1.34
N LEU A 104 -11.90 22.25 0.73
CA LEU A 104 -11.60 23.13 -0.40
C LEU A 104 -12.52 22.84 -1.60
N CYS A 105 -12.73 21.57 -1.94
CA CYS A 105 -13.68 21.15 -2.98
C CYS A 105 -15.11 21.58 -2.66
N ALA A 106 -15.56 21.43 -1.40
CA ALA A 106 -16.91 21.81 -0.98
C ALA A 106 -17.11 23.33 -1.03
N VAL A 107 -16.17 24.11 -0.50
CA VAL A 107 -16.20 25.58 -0.56
C VAL A 107 -16.29 26.04 -2.01
N TRP A 108 -15.48 25.44 -2.89
CA TRP A 108 -15.51 25.81 -4.29
C TRP A 108 -16.80 25.40 -5.00
N ALA A 109 -17.36 24.23 -4.69
CA ALA A 109 -18.69 23.84 -5.19
C ALA A 109 -19.77 24.86 -4.80
N VAL A 110 -19.74 25.32 -3.53
CA VAL A 110 -20.66 26.36 -3.04
C VAL A 110 -20.45 27.69 -3.77
N VAL A 111 -19.20 28.10 -4.03
CA VAL A 111 -18.91 29.32 -4.80
C VAL A 111 -19.47 29.23 -6.22
N LEU A 112 -19.29 28.09 -6.91
CA LEU A 112 -19.88 27.86 -8.23
C LEU A 112 -21.40 27.99 -8.20
N LEU A 113 -22.04 27.39 -7.20
CA LEU A 113 -23.50 27.39 -7.06
C LEU A 113 -24.03 28.78 -6.67
N SER A 114 -23.33 29.54 -5.83
CA SER A 114 -23.72 30.93 -5.52
C SER A 114 -23.62 31.85 -6.73
N GLY A 115 -22.71 31.55 -7.65
CA GLY A 115 -22.57 32.26 -8.92
C GLY A 115 -23.74 31.99 -9.89
N THR A 116 -24.42 30.84 -9.77
CA THR A 116 -25.61 30.54 -10.59
C THR A 116 -26.90 31.09 -9.97
N THR A 117 -26.97 31.24 -8.65
CA THR A 117 -28.16 31.76 -7.94
C THR A 117 -28.11 33.26 -7.67
N GLY A 118 -27.00 33.96 -7.96
CA GLY A 118 -26.85 35.40 -7.77
C GLY A 118 -26.76 35.86 -6.30
N ILE A 119 -26.48 34.95 -5.36
CA ILE A 119 -26.57 35.23 -3.91
C ILE A 119 -25.29 35.90 -3.35
N VAL A 120 -24.16 35.83 -4.06
CA VAL A 120 -22.91 36.49 -3.66
C VAL A 120 -22.33 37.26 -4.85
N ALA A 121 -22.59 38.56 -4.89
CA ALA A 121 -21.84 39.49 -5.74
C ALA A 121 -20.57 39.95 -4.99
N PRO A 122 -19.38 39.90 -5.60
CA PRO A 122 -18.18 40.51 -5.00
C PRO A 122 -18.38 42.04 -4.89
N PRO A 123 -17.90 42.69 -3.80
CA PRO A 123 -18.04 44.13 -3.65
C PRO A 123 -17.15 44.82 -4.70
N GLY A 124 -17.76 45.41 -5.73
CA GLY A 124 -17.07 46.21 -6.76
C GLY A 124 -17.23 45.76 -8.21
N ALA A 125 -18.03 44.73 -8.52
CA ALA A 125 -18.38 44.44 -9.91
C ALA A 125 -19.48 45.41 -10.40
N PRO A 126 -19.38 45.99 -11.60
CA PRO A 126 -20.44 46.84 -12.15
C PRO A 126 -21.74 46.05 -12.26
N GLU A 127 -22.84 46.69 -11.90
CA GLU A 127 -24.22 46.17 -11.96
C GLU A 127 -24.59 45.78 -13.38
N SER A 128 -24.20 44.59 -13.80
CA SER A 128 -24.63 43.97 -15.05
C SER A 128 -25.58 42.83 -14.73
N GLY A 129 -26.88 43.14 -14.81
CA GLY A 129 -27.85 42.20 -15.37
C GLY A 129 -28.58 41.33 -14.38
N GLN A 130 -29.61 41.92 -13.76
CA GLN A 130 -30.90 41.30 -13.48
C GLN A 130 -31.18 40.07 -14.37
N ILE A 131 -31.44 38.92 -13.74
CA ILE A 131 -32.00 37.73 -14.40
C ILE A 131 -33.40 38.09 -14.87
N VAL A 132 -33.52 38.55 -16.11
CA VAL A 132 -34.78 38.56 -16.86
C VAL A 132 -34.95 37.13 -17.40
N PRO A 133 -36.07 36.44 -17.10
CA PRO A 133 -36.36 35.14 -17.68
C PRO A 133 -36.86 35.38 -19.11
N ASP A 134 -35.96 35.68 -20.04
CA ASP A 134 -36.31 35.73 -21.46
C ASP A 134 -35.46 34.75 -22.26
N GLY A 135 -36.16 33.83 -22.93
CA GLY A 135 -35.63 32.61 -23.54
C GLY A 135 -34.78 32.86 -24.79
N SER A 136 -33.63 33.52 -24.67
CA SER A 136 -32.66 33.71 -25.76
C SER A 136 -31.33 32.97 -25.48
N GLY A 137 -31.37 31.65 -25.63
CA GLY A 137 -30.38 30.80 -26.32
C GLY A 137 -28.89 30.74 -25.91
N ALA A 138 -28.30 31.73 -25.24
CA ALA A 138 -26.85 31.76 -24.98
C ALA A 138 -26.47 31.73 -23.48
N THR A 139 -27.35 32.18 -22.60
CA THR A 139 -27.14 32.16 -21.14
C THR A 139 -27.75 30.93 -20.46
N GLY A 140 -28.64 30.20 -21.15
CA GLY A 140 -29.33 29.04 -20.61
C GLY A 140 -28.49 27.76 -20.51
N PHE A 141 -27.40 27.63 -21.28
CA PHE A 141 -26.53 26.44 -21.26
C PHE A 141 -25.43 26.51 -20.20
N SER A 142 -25.02 27.72 -19.82
CA SER A 142 -23.93 27.94 -18.87
C SER A 142 -24.33 27.56 -17.44
N SER A 143 -25.56 27.87 -17.03
CA SER A 143 -26.10 27.55 -15.71
C SER A 143 -26.13 26.04 -15.41
N PRO A 144 -26.67 25.15 -16.27
CA PRO A 144 -26.64 23.71 -16.02
C PRO A 144 -25.21 23.15 -16.00
N LEU A 145 -24.31 23.63 -16.87
CA LEU A 145 -22.90 23.21 -16.84
C LEU A 145 -22.19 23.60 -15.53
N MET A 146 -22.49 24.78 -14.98
CA MET A 146 -21.98 25.21 -13.68
C MET A 146 -22.55 24.38 -12.51
N VAL A 147 -23.82 23.97 -12.60
CA VAL A 147 -24.45 23.08 -11.61
C VAL A 147 -23.83 21.68 -11.67
N ASP A 148 -23.62 21.12 -12.86
CA ASP A 148 -22.92 19.84 -13.04
C ASP A 148 -21.48 19.89 -12.51
N ALA A 149 -20.78 20.98 -12.82
CA ALA A 149 -19.43 21.24 -12.32
C ALA A 149 -19.38 21.36 -10.78
N ALA A 150 -20.40 21.95 -10.16
CA ALA A 150 -20.55 22.00 -8.72
C ALA A 150 -20.88 20.62 -8.12
N ALA A 151 -21.75 19.85 -8.76
CA ALA A 151 -22.13 18.50 -8.34
C ALA A 151 -20.92 17.56 -8.31
N VAL A 152 -20.07 17.59 -9.34
CA VAL A 152 -18.82 16.81 -9.39
C VAL A 152 -17.87 17.19 -8.25
N ARG A 153 -17.71 18.49 -7.97
CA ARG A 153 -16.85 18.97 -6.86
C ARG A 153 -17.40 18.56 -5.49
N LEU A 154 -18.71 18.60 -5.30
CA LEU A 154 -19.36 18.14 -4.08
C LEU A 154 -19.21 16.63 -3.90
N ALA A 155 -19.37 15.85 -4.98
CA ALA A 155 -19.13 14.41 -4.97
C ALA A 155 -17.67 14.08 -4.59
N LEU A 156 -16.70 14.81 -5.14
CA LEU A 156 -15.29 14.68 -4.76
C LEU A 156 -15.07 15.02 -3.28
N ALA A 157 -15.69 16.08 -2.77
CA ALA A 157 -15.60 16.46 -1.36
C ALA A 157 -16.12 15.34 -0.43
N VAL A 158 -17.32 14.83 -0.71
CA VAL A 158 -17.90 13.69 0.03
C VAL A 158 -16.99 12.47 -0.05
N GLY A 159 -16.42 12.19 -1.23
CA GLY A 159 -15.47 11.11 -1.42
C GLY A 159 -14.20 11.26 -0.58
N MET A 160 -13.64 12.47 -0.49
CA MET A 160 -12.47 12.74 0.36
C MET A 160 -12.79 12.56 1.85
N PHE A 161 -13.93 13.06 2.32
CA PHE A 161 -14.35 12.86 3.71
C PHE A 161 -14.56 11.38 4.04
N PHE A 162 -15.16 10.64 3.11
CA PHE A 162 -15.37 9.20 3.29
C PHE A 162 -14.06 8.41 3.25
N ALA A 163 -13.13 8.77 2.37
CA ALA A 163 -11.79 8.19 2.34
C ALA A 163 -10.98 8.51 3.62
N ALA A 164 -11.16 9.70 4.19
CA ALA A 164 -10.55 10.09 5.46
C ALA A 164 -11.10 9.28 6.64
N TRP A 165 -12.40 8.97 6.65
CA TRP A 165 -13.05 8.12 7.65
C TRP A 165 -12.60 6.66 7.50
N GLN A 166 -12.61 6.12 6.28
CA GLN A 166 -12.40 4.70 6.03
C GLN A 166 -11.31 4.46 4.97
N PRO A 167 -10.02 4.53 5.35
CA PRO A 167 -8.89 4.46 4.41
C PRO A 167 -8.77 3.10 3.69
N ARG A 168 -9.42 2.05 4.23
CA ARG A 168 -9.52 0.73 3.58
C ARG A 168 -10.16 0.80 2.19
N LEU A 169 -11.00 1.81 1.94
CA LEU A 169 -11.67 2.02 0.65
C LEU A 169 -10.81 2.80 -0.36
N GLY A 170 -9.62 3.26 0.02
CA GLY A 170 -8.76 4.09 -0.82
C GLY A 170 -8.45 3.48 -2.19
N ALA A 171 -8.22 2.16 -2.26
CA ALA A 171 -7.99 1.47 -3.53
C ALA A 171 -9.18 1.55 -4.50
N GLY A 172 -10.40 1.37 -3.98
CA GLY A 172 -11.62 1.44 -4.77
C GLY A 172 -11.89 2.86 -5.28
N MET A 173 -11.65 3.87 -4.45
CA MET A 173 -11.81 5.26 -4.88
C MET A 173 -10.75 5.69 -5.88
N LEU A 174 -9.50 5.24 -5.72
CA LEU A 174 -8.42 5.52 -6.65
C LEU A 174 -8.70 4.94 -8.05
N LEU A 175 -9.36 3.78 -8.12
CA LEU A 175 -9.78 3.19 -9.39
C LEU A 175 -10.76 4.08 -10.17
N VAL A 176 -11.61 4.85 -9.48
CA VAL A 176 -12.57 5.76 -10.11
C VAL A 176 -11.92 7.12 -10.39
N ILE A 177 -11.25 7.70 -9.40
CA ILE A 177 -10.68 9.06 -9.48
C ILE A 177 -9.44 9.11 -10.37
N GLY A 178 -8.65 8.04 -10.44
CA GLY A 178 -7.45 7.95 -11.27
C GLY A 178 -7.75 8.16 -12.77
N PRO A 179 -8.59 7.33 -13.41
CA PRO A 179 -8.98 7.50 -14.81
C PRO A 179 -9.67 8.85 -15.04
N PHE A 180 -10.57 9.27 -14.15
CA PHE A 180 -11.24 10.57 -14.24
C PHE A 180 -10.23 11.74 -14.30
N THR A 181 -9.19 11.69 -13.46
CA THR A 181 -8.09 12.66 -13.46
C THR A 181 -7.28 12.58 -14.75
N ALA A 182 -6.93 11.38 -15.22
CA ALA A 182 -6.17 11.20 -16.45
C ALA A 182 -6.89 11.75 -17.69
N PHE A 183 -8.18 11.47 -17.83
CA PHE A 183 -9.00 12.05 -18.91
C PHE A 183 -9.11 13.56 -18.79
N SER A 184 -9.33 14.08 -17.57
CA SER A 184 -9.40 15.52 -17.33
C SER A 184 -8.10 16.24 -17.73
N ILE A 185 -6.93 15.66 -17.41
CA ILE A 185 -5.63 16.19 -17.86
C ILE A 185 -5.58 16.27 -19.39
N GLY A 186 -6.03 15.23 -20.10
CA GLY A 186 -6.07 15.21 -21.55
C GLY A 186 -6.96 16.30 -22.15
N PHE A 187 -8.17 16.49 -21.61
CA PHE A 187 -9.08 17.53 -22.06
C PHE A 187 -8.54 18.93 -21.79
N THR A 188 -8.03 19.20 -20.59
CA THR A 188 -7.43 20.50 -20.30
C THR A 188 -6.18 20.77 -21.14
N ALA A 189 -5.35 19.75 -21.40
CA ALA A 189 -4.19 19.92 -22.29
C ALA A 189 -4.62 20.31 -23.71
N ARG A 190 -5.69 19.71 -24.24
CA ARG A 190 -6.30 20.12 -25.52
C ARG A 190 -6.77 21.57 -25.46
N ASP A 191 -7.48 21.98 -24.42
CA ASP A 191 -8.03 23.34 -24.31
C ASP A 191 -6.92 24.39 -24.18
N VAL A 192 -5.80 24.04 -23.53
CA VAL A 192 -4.59 24.90 -23.48
C VAL A 192 -3.98 25.06 -24.87
N VAL A 193 -3.85 23.98 -25.64
CA VAL A 193 -3.29 24.02 -27.01
C VAL A 193 -4.17 24.84 -27.95
N LEU A 194 -5.49 24.76 -27.78
CA LEU A 194 -6.46 25.51 -28.59
C LEU A 194 -6.68 26.95 -28.10
N GLY A 195 -6.10 27.34 -26.95
CA GLY A 195 -6.25 28.68 -26.36
C GLY A 195 -7.61 28.94 -25.70
N PHE A 196 -8.40 27.90 -25.41
CA PHE A 196 -9.69 28.00 -24.73
C PHE A 196 -9.59 27.89 -23.21
N ALA A 197 -8.42 27.50 -22.67
CA ALA A 197 -8.25 27.26 -21.25
C ALA A 197 -8.29 28.57 -20.43
N SER A 198 -9.16 28.62 -19.43
CA SER A 198 -9.18 29.69 -18.44
C SER A 198 -8.31 29.35 -17.21
N ALA A 199 -7.95 30.37 -16.42
CA ALA A 199 -7.22 30.16 -15.15
C ALA A 199 -8.02 29.28 -14.16
N THR A 200 -9.34 29.37 -14.20
CA THR A 200 -10.26 28.56 -13.37
C THR A 200 -10.19 27.08 -13.73
N ASP A 201 -10.06 26.75 -15.02
CA ASP A 201 -9.97 25.36 -15.49
C ASP A 201 -8.65 24.72 -15.04
N VAL A 202 -7.55 25.47 -15.16
CA VAL A 202 -6.22 25.02 -14.70
C VAL A 202 -6.22 24.82 -13.19
N PHE A 203 -6.79 25.75 -12.42
CA PHE A 203 -6.91 25.59 -10.97
C PHE A 203 -7.76 24.35 -10.60
N GLY A 204 -8.80 24.06 -11.39
CA GLY A 204 -9.70 22.92 -11.17
C GLY A 204 -8.99 21.60 -11.39
N LEU A 205 -8.19 21.54 -12.45
CA LEU A 205 -7.35 20.40 -12.75
C LEU A 205 -6.30 20.17 -11.66
N LEU A 206 -5.60 21.21 -11.21
CA LEU A 206 -4.58 21.09 -10.16
C LEU A 206 -5.18 20.57 -8.85
N LEU A 207 -6.37 21.04 -8.48
CA LEU A 207 -7.08 20.55 -7.31
C LEU A 207 -7.46 19.07 -7.44
N LEU A 208 -7.96 18.66 -8.62
CA LEU A 208 -8.31 17.27 -8.90
C LEU A 208 -7.07 16.35 -8.83
N VAL A 209 -5.97 16.77 -9.45
CA VAL A 209 -4.69 16.05 -9.39
C VAL A 209 -4.21 15.93 -7.95
N SER A 210 -4.30 17.00 -7.16
CA SER A 210 -3.98 16.98 -5.74
C SER A 210 -4.81 15.95 -4.97
N CYS A 211 -6.13 15.90 -5.19
CA CYS A 211 -7.01 14.89 -4.58
C CYS A 211 -6.58 13.46 -4.95
N CYS A 212 -6.27 13.20 -6.22
CA CYS A 212 -5.80 11.89 -6.67
C CYS A 212 -4.47 11.50 -6.02
N VAL A 213 -3.52 12.43 -5.93
CA VAL A 213 -2.21 12.21 -5.30
C VAL A 213 -2.37 11.96 -3.79
N LEU A 214 -3.20 12.74 -3.10
CA LEU A 214 -3.48 12.58 -1.67
C LEU A 214 -4.13 11.22 -1.38
N LEU A 215 -5.06 10.76 -2.21
CA LEU A 215 -5.64 9.42 -2.09
C LEU A 215 -4.61 8.32 -2.30
N GLY A 216 -3.78 8.45 -3.33
CA GLY A 216 -2.68 7.50 -3.57
C GLY A 216 -1.72 7.45 -2.40
N TRP A 217 -1.32 8.61 -1.88
CA TRP A 217 -0.45 8.74 -0.72
C TRP A 217 -1.07 8.14 0.55
N ALA A 218 -2.35 8.42 0.82
CA ALA A 218 -3.08 7.86 1.95
C ALA A 218 -3.15 6.33 1.87
N TRP A 219 -3.37 5.77 0.68
CA TRP A 219 -3.38 4.33 0.45
C TRP A 219 -1.98 3.69 0.61
N LEU A 220 -0.93 4.36 0.14
CA LEU A 220 0.47 3.93 0.29
C LEU A 220 0.95 3.98 1.75
N ALA A 221 0.52 5.01 2.50
CA ALA A 221 0.85 5.17 3.91
C ALA A 221 0.17 4.12 4.80
N ASP A 222 -0.94 3.55 4.35
CA ASP A 222 -1.64 2.49 5.06
C ASP A 222 -0.91 1.14 4.85
N ALA A 223 -0.61 0.43 5.94
CA ALA A 223 0.19 -0.82 5.91
C ALA A 223 -0.43 -1.95 5.04
N ASN A 224 -1.72 -1.83 4.75
CA ASN A 224 -2.48 -2.75 3.92
C ASN A 224 -2.25 -2.54 2.41
N GLY A 225 -1.92 -1.32 1.97
CA GLY A 225 -1.73 -1.01 0.55
C GLY A 225 -0.48 -1.68 -0.02
N LEU A 226 0.67 -1.44 0.62
CA LEU A 226 1.96 -2.04 0.23
C LEU A 226 1.96 -3.58 0.31
N SER A 227 1.31 -4.15 1.33
CA SER A 227 1.21 -5.59 1.49
C SER A 227 0.24 -6.25 0.48
N ALA A 228 -0.77 -5.52 -0.01
CA ALA A 228 -1.62 -5.98 -1.11
C ALA A 228 -0.85 -6.05 -2.44
N VAL A 229 -0.06 -5.03 -2.77
CA VAL A 229 0.80 -5.01 -3.97
C VAL A 229 1.80 -6.16 -3.93
N HIS A 230 2.45 -6.36 -2.79
CA HIS A 230 3.44 -7.41 -2.64
C HIS A 230 2.82 -8.82 -2.72
N ARG A 231 1.61 -9.02 -2.20
CA ARG A 231 0.85 -10.28 -2.37
C ARG A 231 0.45 -10.53 -3.82
N PHE A 232 -0.02 -9.49 -4.51
CA PHE A 232 -0.34 -9.58 -5.94
C PHE A 232 0.90 -9.95 -6.76
N TRP A 233 2.03 -9.26 -6.52
CA TRP A 233 3.30 -9.56 -7.18
C TRP A 233 3.77 -10.99 -6.90
N ARG A 234 3.74 -11.45 -5.64
CA ARG A 234 4.12 -12.83 -5.31
C ARG A 234 3.23 -13.85 -6.01
N GLY A 235 1.93 -13.60 -6.11
CA GLY A 235 1.00 -14.46 -6.85
C GLY A 235 1.28 -14.47 -8.36
N ALA A 236 1.56 -13.31 -8.96
CA ALA A 236 1.91 -13.20 -10.37
C ALA A 236 3.25 -13.84 -10.72
N THR A 237 4.21 -13.84 -9.78
CA THR A 237 5.52 -14.49 -9.93
C THR A 237 5.54 -15.96 -9.49
N ALA A 238 4.44 -16.48 -8.94
CA ALA A 238 4.38 -17.87 -8.52
C ALA A 238 4.41 -18.77 -9.76
N ARG A 239 5.47 -19.57 -9.90
CA ARG A 239 5.52 -20.60 -10.93
C ARG A 239 4.53 -21.72 -10.55
N PRO A 240 3.62 -22.14 -11.44
CA PRO A 240 2.80 -23.30 -11.18
C PRO A 240 3.71 -24.51 -10.98
N ALA A 241 3.42 -25.33 -9.96
CA ALA A 241 4.17 -26.56 -9.72
C ALA A 241 4.00 -27.51 -10.94
N PRO A 242 5.07 -28.16 -11.41
CA PRO A 242 5.02 -29.12 -12.52
C PRO A 242 4.30 -30.42 -12.14
#